data_AF-A0A6M7TGS1-F1
#
_entry.id   AF-A0A6M7TGS1-F1
#
_cell.length_a   1.000
_cell.length_b   1.000
_cell.length_c   1.000
_cell.angle_alpha   90.00
_cell.angle_beta   90.00
_cell.angle_gamma   90.00
#
_symmetry.space_group_name_H-M   'P 1'
#
loop_
_entity.id
_entity.type
_entity.pdbx_description
1 polymer ?
#
loop_
_entity_poly.entity_id
_entity_poly.type
_entity_poly.pdbx_seq_one_letter_code
_entity_poly.pdbx_strand_id
1 'polypeptide(L)'
;MKPMTAMATTPLPENIGVAGKFRDFADLLDSQGADGFRARACRRAADVVSRLERPVSEILAREGRDGLVALPALGTGLAGAISEIVATGRWSQLERLRGEMEPEALFRSIPGIGPRYAHRLAEDGQLETLEDLENALNSGALHIKGIGHRRKEMLAAALAERLGRVRTTRAYQSHPLPPVSMLLEVDHMYREKAAAGALRKIAPKRFNPKGEAWLPVLHARHDNWHFTAFFSNTRLAHELAKTRDWVVIYFQAEGQPEGRCTVVTETRGPMLGKRVVRGRESEQQLKEPV
;
A
#
# COMPACT_ATOMS: atom_id res chain seq x y z
N MET A 1 -30.05 -39.25 28.28
CA MET A 1 -29.84 -38.39 27.09
C MET A 1 -28.35 -38.14 26.94
N LYS A 2 -27.78 -38.43 25.76
CA LYS A 2 -26.36 -38.22 25.44
C LYS A 2 -26.03 -36.71 25.38
N PRO A 3 -24.82 -36.28 25.78
CA PRO A 3 -24.38 -34.91 25.57
C PRO A 3 -24.28 -34.63 24.06
N MET A 4 -24.86 -33.51 23.62
CA MET A 4 -24.65 -32.94 22.30
C MET A 4 -23.19 -32.49 22.21
N THR A 5 -22.35 -33.31 21.57
CA THR A 5 -21.02 -32.89 21.12
C THR A 5 -21.19 -31.69 20.21
N ALA A 6 -20.72 -30.52 20.64
CA ALA A 6 -20.55 -29.37 19.75
C ALA A 6 -19.67 -29.83 18.58
N MET A 7 -20.22 -29.88 17.37
CA MET A 7 -19.43 -30.15 16.18
C MET A 7 -18.41 -29.02 16.06
N ALA A 8 -17.14 -29.34 16.23
CA ALA A 8 -16.06 -28.39 15.96
C ALA A 8 -16.15 -28.02 14.48
N THR A 9 -16.57 -26.80 14.20
CA THR A 9 -16.64 -26.24 12.85
C THR A 9 -15.24 -26.29 12.25
N THR A 10 -15.03 -27.09 11.22
CA THR A 10 -13.71 -27.19 10.55
C THR A 10 -13.33 -25.79 10.05
N PRO A 11 -12.14 -25.28 10.43
CA PRO A 11 -11.71 -23.96 9.97
C PRO A 11 -11.59 -23.92 8.45
N LEU A 12 -12.16 -22.89 7.83
CA LEU A 12 -12.16 -22.75 6.37
C LEU A 12 -10.73 -22.44 5.87
N PRO A 13 -10.17 -23.21 4.92
CA PRO A 13 -8.79 -23.01 4.44
C PRO A 13 -8.50 -21.58 3.94
N GLU A 14 -9.46 -20.95 3.25
CA GLU A 14 -9.36 -19.56 2.79
C GLU A 14 -9.18 -18.60 3.98
N ASN A 15 -10.05 -18.68 4.98
CA ASN A 15 -10.02 -17.82 6.16
C ASN A 15 -8.74 -18.04 6.98
N ILE A 16 -8.28 -19.29 7.08
CA ILE A 16 -6.99 -19.62 7.69
C ILE A 16 -5.83 -18.97 6.93
N GLY A 17 -5.85 -19.00 5.59
CA GLY A 17 -4.85 -18.34 4.76
C GLY A 17 -4.81 -16.83 4.95
N VAL A 18 -5.97 -16.17 4.97
CA VAL A 18 -6.09 -14.72 5.23
C VAL A 18 -5.60 -14.37 6.65
N ALA A 19 -6.06 -15.11 7.66
CA ALA A 19 -5.63 -14.92 9.04
C ALA A 19 -4.11 -15.14 9.21
N GLY A 20 -3.53 -16.12 8.50
CA GLY A 20 -2.09 -16.37 8.47
C GLY A 20 -1.32 -15.13 8.00
N LYS A 21 -1.74 -14.51 6.89
CA LYS A 21 -1.11 -13.27 6.39
C LYS A 21 -1.20 -12.10 7.38
N PHE A 22 -2.31 -11.96 8.09
CA PHE A 22 -2.45 -10.94 9.13
C PHE A 22 -1.51 -11.17 10.32
N ARG A 23 -1.30 -12.43 10.73
CA ARG A 23 -0.31 -12.78 11.76
C ARG A 23 1.10 -12.50 11.29
N ASP A 24 1.45 -12.95 10.08
CA ASP A 24 2.74 -12.70 9.45
C ASP A 24 3.10 -11.20 9.41
N PHE A 25 2.12 -10.37 9.06
CA PHE A 25 2.31 -8.92 9.03
C PHE A 25 2.47 -8.30 10.42
N ALA A 26 1.71 -8.79 11.40
CA ALA A 26 1.84 -8.34 12.78
C ALA A 26 3.25 -8.65 13.34
N ASP A 27 3.74 -9.86 13.10
CA ASP A 27 5.06 -10.29 13.56
C ASP A 27 6.18 -9.51 12.86
N LEU A 28 6.00 -9.20 11.58
CA LEU A 28 6.92 -8.37 10.83
C LEU A 28 6.99 -6.94 11.38
N LEU A 29 5.85 -6.31 11.65
CA LEU A 29 5.80 -4.98 12.26
C LEU A 29 6.48 -4.93 13.63
N ASP A 30 6.25 -5.94 14.47
CA ASP A 30 6.90 -6.03 15.79
C ASP A 30 8.41 -6.20 15.65
N SER A 31 8.86 -7.08 14.75
CA SER A 31 10.30 -7.28 14.48
C SER A 31 11.01 -6.04 13.93
N GLN A 32 10.25 -5.14 13.29
CA GLN A 32 10.73 -3.87 12.73
C GLN A 32 10.61 -2.70 13.72
N GLY A 33 10.11 -2.94 14.94
CA GLY A 33 10.01 -1.92 15.99
C GLY A 33 8.90 -0.90 15.75
N ALA A 34 7.81 -1.28 15.09
CA ALA A 34 6.62 -0.45 14.99
C ALA A 34 5.97 -0.23 16.39
N ASP A 35 5.06 0.74 16.51
CA ASP A 35 4.37 1.12 17.76
C ASP A 35 3.39 0.05 18.33
N GLY A 36 3.28 -1.09 17.66
CA GLY A 36 2.44 -2.22 18.03
C GLY A 36 0.92 -2.02 17.81
N PHE A 37 0.44 -0.82 17.47
CA PHE A 37 -1.00 -0.60 17.25
C PHE A 37 -1.52 -1.43 16.07
N ARG A 38 -0.85 -1.31 14.92
CA ARG A 38 -1.19 -2.06 13.70
C ARG A 38 -1.02 -3.57 13.88
N ALA A 39 0.02 -4.00 14.61
CA ALA A 39 0.25 -5.41 14.91
C ALA A 39 -0.91 -6.00 15.74
N ARG A 40 -1.34 -5.30 16.81
CA ARG A 40 -2.50 -5.71 17.62
C ARG A 40 -3.79 -5.74 16.80
N ALA A 41 -4.02 -4.76 15.92
CA ALA A 41 -5.18 -4.74 15.05
C ALA A 41 -5.20 -5.96 14.11
N CYS A 42 -4.08 -6.27 13.47
CA CYS A 42 -3.96 -7.43 12.57
C CYS A 42 -4.15 -8.75 13.31
N ARG A 43 -3.63 -8.90 14.53
CA ARG A 43 -3.85 -10.11 15.35
C ARG A 43 -5.33 -10.30 15.71
N ARG A 44 -6.01 -9.25 16.16
CA ARG A 44 -7.45 -9.30 16.43
C ARG A 44 -8.25 -9.66 15.19
N ALA A 45 -7.91 -9.06 14.05
CA ALA A 45 -8.54 -9.38 12.78
C ALA A 45 -8.29 -10.83 12.35
N ALA A 46 -7.07 -11.36 12.53
CA ALA A 46 -6.75 -12.75 12.24
C ALA A 46 -7.61 -13.71 13.08
N ASP A 47 -7.80 -13.41 14.36
CA ASP A 47 -8.62 -14.22 15.26
C ASP A 47 -10.08 -14.23 14.83
N VAL A 48 -10.63 -13.06 14.49
CA VAL A 48 -12.01 -12.93 13.97
C VAL A 48 -12.16 -13.71 12.66
N VAL A 49 -11.30 -13.45 11.67
CA VAL A 49 -11.37 -14.09 10.34
C VAL A 49 -11.27 -15.60 10.46
N SER A 50 -10.36 -16.12 11.28
CA SER A 50 -10.15 -17.57 11.43
C SER A 50 -11.36 -18.33 12.02
N ARG A 51 -12.27 -17.63 12.69
CA ARG A 51 -13.47 -18.19 13.35
C ARG A 51 -14.75 -17.98 12.55
N LEU A 52 -14.70 -17.28 11.43
CA LEU A 52 -15.88 -17.08 10.58
C LEU A 52 -16.36 -18.42 10.04
N GLU A 53 -17.67 -18.67 10.15
CA GLU A 53 -18.33 -19.90 9.68
C GLU A 53 -18.51 -19.92 8.15
N ARG A 54 -18.34 -18.78 7.50
CA ARG A 54 -18.44 -18.61 6.05
C ARG A 54 -17.13 -18.05 5.48
N PRO A 55 -16.77 -18.37 4.22
CA PRO A 55 -15.58 -17.82 3.58
C PRO A 55 -15.66 -16.29 3.48
N VAL A 56 -14.55 -15.60 3.66
CA VAL A 56 -14.50 -14.13 3.48
C VAL A 56 -14.81 -13.72 2.04
N SER A 57 -14.51 -14.55 1.05
CA SER A 57 -14.91 -14.38 -0.35
C SER A 57 -16.43 -14.35 -0.53
N GLU A 58 -17.19 -15.16 0.22
CA GLU A 58 -18.66 -15.14 0.17
C GLU A 58 -19.21 -13.83 0.72
N ILE A 59 -18.69 -13.37 1.86
CA ILE A 59 -19.07 -12.09 2.47
C ILE A 59 -18.78 -10.96 1.49
N LEU A 60 -17.59 -10.94 0.90
CA LEU A 60 -17.19 -9.93 -0.08
C LEU A 60 -18.08 -9.95 -1.33
N ALA A 61 -18.46 -11.12 -1.82
CA ALA A 61 -19.30 -11.25 -3.01
C ALA A 61 -20.75 -10.79 -2.77
N ARG A 62 -21.30 -11.03 -1.58
CA ARG A 62 -22.70 -10.72 -1.24
C ARG A 62 -22.89 -9.31 -0.68
N GLU A 63 -21.97 -8.89 0.17
CA GLU A 63 -22.11 -7.71 1.03
C GLU A 63 -21.03 -6.65 0.73
N GLY A 64 -20.11 -6.95 -0.19
CA GLY A 64 -18.99 -6.07 -0.52
C GLY A 64 -18.02 -5.89 0.65
N ARG A 65 -17.22 -4.83 0.58
CA ARG A 65 -16.28 -4.47 1.65
C ARG A 65 -17.00 -4.03 2.92
N ASP A 66 -18.20 -3.47 2.80
CA ASP A 66 -18.99 -3.01 3.95
C ASP A 66 -19.41 -4.19 4.84
N GLY A 67 -19.73 -5.35 4.27
CA GLY A 67 -19.97 -6.57 5.05
C GLY A 67 -18.74 -7.03 5.85
N LEU A 68 -17.54 -6.86 5.29
CA LEU A 68 -16.29 -7.12 6.04
C LEU A 68 -16.04 -6.08 7.13
N VAL A 69 -16.36 -4.80 6.87
CA VAL A 69 -16.20 -3.71 7.85
C VAL A 69 -17.18 -3.85 9.02
N ALA A 70 -18.34 -4.46 8.80
CA ALA A 70 -19.30 -4.75 9.85
C ALA A 70 -18.81 -5.82 10.84
N LEU A 71 -17.79 -6.59 10.49
CA LEU A 71 -17.21 -7.60 11.38
C LEU A 71 -16.34 -6.95 12.47
N PRO A 72 -16.34 -7.49 13.70
CA PRO A 72 -15.51 -6.97 14.78
C PRO A 72 -14.03 -6.91 14.38
N ALA A 73 -13.35 -5.84 14.79
CA ALA A 73 -11.92 -5.62 14.54
C ALA A 73 -11.49 -5.50 13.06
N LEU A 74 -12.42 -5.52 12.10
CA LEU A 74 -12.14 -5.32 10.68
C LEU A 74 -12.51 -3.89 10.27
N GLY A 75 -11.53 -2.99 10.28
CA GLY A 75 -11.68 -1.67 9.68
C GLY A 75 -11.57 -1.70 8.15
N THR A 76 -11.87 -0.58 7.48
CA THR A 76 -11.79 -0.44 6.01
C THR A 76 -10.44 -0.86 5.42
N GLY A 77 -9.33 -0.54 6.09
CA GLY A 77 -7.98 -0.94 5.64
C GLY A 77 -7.79 -2.46 5.63
N LEU A 78 -8.31 -3.16 6.65
CA LEU A 78 -8.24 -4.61 6.72
C LEU A 78 -9.25 -5.27 5.77
N ALA A 79 -10.45 -4.71 5.60
CA ALA A 79 -11.39 -5.14 4.57
C ALA A 79 -10.80 -4.99 3.16
N GLY A 80 -10.06 -3.90 2.91
CA GLY A 80 -9.28 -3.70 1.69
C GLY A 80 -8.22 -4.77 1.49
N ALA A 81 -7.45 -5.10 2.55
CA ALA A 81 -6.46 -6.17 2.52
C ALA A 81 -7.10 -7.54 2.22
N ILE A 82 -8.24 -7.88 2.84
CA ILE A 82 -8.97 -9.13 2.55
C ILE A 82 -9.39 -9.16 1.08
N SER A 83 -9.97 -8.07 0.58
CA SER A 83 -10.38 -7.93 -0.81
C SER A 83 -9.21 -8.13 -1.78
N GLU A 84 -8.04 -7.56 -1.49
CA GLU A 84 -6.81 -7.78 -2.27
C GLU A 84 -6.37 -9.24 -2.23
N ILE A 85 -6.34 -9.86 -1.05
CA ILE A 85 -5.92 -11.24 -0.85
C ILE A 85 -6.83 -12.21 -1.60
N VAL A 86 -8.15 -12.02 -1.53
CA VAL A 86 -9.12 -12.86 -2.23
C VAL A 86 -8.96 -12.70 -3.74
N ALA A 87 -8.79 -11.47 -4.24
CA ALA A 87 -8.73 -11.20 -5.67
C ALA A 87 -7.40 -11.59 -6.35
N THR A 88 -6.29 -11.63 -5.60
CA THR A 88 -4.95 -11.77 -6.17
C THR A 88 -4.12 -12.89 -5.54
N GLY A 89 -4.53 -13.41 -4.38
CA GLY A 89 -3.69 -14.27 -3.57
C GLY A 89 -2.50 -13.55 -2.92
N ARG A 90 -2.41 -12.21 -3.00
CA ARG A 90 -1.28 -11.38 -2.53
C ARG A 90 -1.76 -10.28 -1.58
N TRP A 91 -0.85 -9.71 -0.80
CA TRP A 91 -1.13 -8.53 0.02
C TRP A 91 0.05 -7.57 -0.05
N SER A 92 -0.15 -6.44 -0.73
CA SER A 92 0.92 -5.51 -1.09
C SER A 92 1.70 -5.00 0.12
N GLN A 93 1.03 -4.70 1.24
CA GLN A 93 1.72 -4.21 2.44
C GLN A 93 2.67 -5.26 3.03
N LEU A 94 2.24 -6.52 3.10
CA LEU A 94 3.07 -7.61 3.62
C LEU A 94 4.25 -7.90 2.70
N GLU A 95 4.01 -8.02 1.40
CA GLU A 95 5.07 -8.31 0.43
C GLU A 95 6.10 -7.18 0.37
N ARG A 96 5.67 -5.92 0.47
CA ARG A 96 6.56 -4.75 0.55
C ARG A 96 7.54 -4.87 1.71
N LEU A 97 7.02 -5.16 2.91
CA LEU A 97 7.84 -5.26 4.10
C LEU A 97 8.71 -6.54 4.12
N ARG A 98 8.31 -7.59 3.38
CA ARG A 98 9.16 -8.76 3.13
C ARG A 98 10.22 -8.51 2.03
N GLY A 99 10.13 -7.41 1.30
CA GLY A 99 11.00 -7.14 0.15
C GLY A 99 10.63 -7.93 -1.10
N GLU A 100 9.42 -8.49 -1.17
CA GLU A 100 8.94 -9.39 -2.24
C GLU A 100 8.00 -8.72 -3.25
N MET A 101 7.83 -7.40 -3.13
CA MET A 101 6.92 -6.63 -3.98
C MET A 101 7.38 -6.65 -5.44
N GLU A 102 6.52 -7.19 -6.31
CA GLU A 102 6.66 -7.21 -7.76
C GLU A 102 5.48 -6.48 -8.42
N PRO A 103 5.57 -5.15 -8.61
CA PRO A 103 4.48 -4.34 -9.17
C PRO A 103 4.00 -4.83 -10.53
N GLU A 104 4.93 -5.28 -11.39
CA GLU A 104 4.57 -5.81 -12.70
C GLU A 104 3.68 -7.04 -12.60
N ALA A 105 3.95 -7.94 -11.65
CA ALA A 105 3.12 -9.11 -11.42
C ALA A 105 1.72 -8.71 -10.90
N LEU A 106 1.64 -7.70 -10.03
CA LEU A 106 0.37 -7.14 -9.57
C LEU A 106 -0.42 -6.54 -10.73
N PHE A 107 0.18 -5.70 -11.57
CA PHE A 107 -0.52 -5.10 -12.72
C PHE A 107 -0.93 -6.11 -13.78
N ARG A 108 -0.12 -7.16 -14.02
CA ARG A 108 -0.49 -8.27 -14.92
C ARG A 108 -1.73 -9.03 -14.46
N SER A 109 -2.10 -8.93 -13.19
CA SER A 109 -3.34 -9.54 -12.70
C SER A 109 -4.60 -8.80 -13.19
N ILE A 110 -4.47 -7.59 -13.76
CA ILE A 110 -5.58 -6.85 -14.35
C ILE A 110 -5.86 -7.41 -15.77
N PRO A 111 -7.10 -7.82 -16.07
CA PRO A 111 -7.47 -8.26 -17.41
C PRO A 111 -7.09 -7.24 -18.49
N GLY A 112 -6.45 -7.71 -19.58
CA GLY A 112 -6.00 -6.85 -20.68
C GLY A 112 -4.64 -6.17 -20.45
N ILE A 113 -3.98 -6.38 -19.31
CA ILE A 113 -2.63 -5.87 -19.02
C ILE A 113 -1.58 -6.96 -19.17
N GLY A 114 -0.91 -6.97 -20.32
CA GLY A 114 0.24 -7.83 -20.58
C GLY A 114 1.57 -7.29 -20.03
N PRO A 115 2.67 -8.07 -20.11
CA PRO A 115 3.97 -7.74 -19.53
C PRO A 115 4.49 -6.36 -19.89
N ARG A 116 4.33 -5.96 -21.16
CA ARG A 116 4.78 -4.63 -21.64
C ARG A 116 4.06 -3.47 -20.95
N TYR A 117 2.75 -3.58 -20.74
CA TYR A 117 1.99 -2.51 -20.07
C TYR A 117 2.25 -2.52 -18.57
N ALA A 118 2.32 -3.71 -17.96
CA ALA A 118 2.69 -3.83 -16.55
C ALA A 118 4.05 -3.20 -16.26
N HIS A 119 5.04 -3.45 -17.12
CA HIS A 119 6.36 -2.82 -17.03
C HIS A 119 6.28 -1.29 -17.11
N ARG A 120 5.54 -0.75 -18.08
CA ARG A 120 5.39 0.71 -18.20
C ARG A 120 4.64 1.34 -17.02
N LEU A 121 3.61 0.67 -16.51
CA LEU A 121 2.89 1.12 -15.30
C LEU A 121 3.85 1.19 -14.12
N ALA A 122 4.66 0.15 -13.92
CA ALA A 122 5.62 0.08 -12.84
C ALA A 122 6.77 1.09 -12.98
N GLU A 123 7.32 1.25 -14.19
CA GLU A 123 8.55 2.02 -14.40
C GLU A 123 8.27 3.45 -14.85
N ASP A 124 7.55 3.63 -15.97
CA ASP A 124 7.23 4.97 -16.50
C ASP A 124 6.25 5.71 -15.57
N GLY A 125 5.25 4.98 -15.07
CA GLY A 125 4.26 5.52 -14.13
C GLY A 125 4.73 5.55 -12.67
N GLN A 126 5.84 4.87 -12.37
CA GLN A 126 6.34 4.64 -11.02
C GLN A 126 5.29 4.06 -10.07
N LEU A 127 4.33 3.28 -10.58
CA LEU A 127 3.21 2.72 -9.83
C LEU A 127 3.62 1.42 -9.14
N GLU A 128 3.20 1.22 -7.89
CA GLU A 128 3.51 -0.02 -7.16
C GLU A 128 2.24 -0.80 -6.75
N THR A 129 1.11 -0.12 -6.59
CA THR A 129 -0.16 -0.69 -6.11
C THR A 129 -1.31 -0.42 -7.08
N LEU A 130 -2.44 -1.13 -6.90
CA LEU A 130 -3.65 -0.91 -7.69
C LEU A 130 -4.32 0.43 -7.35
N GLU A 131 -4.22 0.85 -6.10
CA GLU A 131 -4.68 2.14 -5.58
C GLU A 131 -3.90 3.29 -6.20
N ASP A 132 -2.59 3.14 -6.42
CA ASP A 132 -1.78 4.13 -7.14
C ASP A 132 -2.28 4.32 -8.56
N LEU A 133 -2.58 3.21 -9.24
CA LEU A 133 -3.08 3.24 -10.60
C LEU A 133 -4.46 3.91 -10.65
N GLU A 134 -5.36 3.59 -9.70
CA GLU A 134 -6.66 4.27 -9.58
C GLU A 134 -6.48 5.79 -9.40
N ASN A 135 -5.62 6.20 -8.47
CA ASN A 135 -5.34 7.61 -8.20
C ASN A 135 -4.74 8.33 -9.41
N ALA A 136 -3.77 7.71 -10.10
CA ALA A 136 -3.13 8.27 -11.29
C ALA A 136 -4.10 8.37 -12.49
N LEU A 137 -5.04 7.43 -12.62
CA LEU A 137 -6.10 7.48 -13.63
C LEU A 137 -7.07 8.62 -13.35
N ASN A 138 -7.54 8.73 -12.10
CA ASN A 138 -8.57 9.69 -11.73
C ASN A 138 -8.06 11.15 -11.71
N SER A 139 -6.82 11.37 -11.26
CA SER A 139 -6.17 12.68 -11.32
C SER A 139 -5.80 13.13 -12.74
N GLY A 140 -5.91 12.23 -13.73
CA GLY A 140 -5.41 12.47 -15.08
C GLY A 140 -3.88 12.46 -15.18
N ALA A 141 -3.15 12.26 -14.07
CA ALA A 141 -1.69 12.30 -14.03
C ALA A 141 -1.01 11.16 -14.81
N LEU A 142 -1.73 10.06 -15.08
CA LEU A 142 -1.17 8.91 -15.80
C LEU A 142 -0.89 9.22 -17.27
N HIS A 143 0.36 9.54 -17.61
CA HIS A 143 0.81 9.79 -18.97
C HIS A 143 1.86 8.76 -19.39
N ILE A 144 1.40 7.64 -19.94
CA ILE A 144 2.27 6.54 -20.38
C ILE A 144 2.08 6.29 -21.87
N LYS A 145 3.20 6.21 -22.61
CA LYS A 145 3.18 5.92 -24.04
C LYS A 145 2.39 4.63 -24.30
N GLY A 146 1.40 4.67 -25.19
CA GLY A 146 0.57 3.52 -25.54
C GLY A 146 -0.57 3.19 -24.55
N ILE A 147 -0.76 3.96 -23.48
CA ILE A 147 -1.95 3.91 -22.63
C ILE A 147 -2.81 5.15 -22.94
N GLY A 148 -3.60 5.05 -24.01
CA GLY A 148 -4.58 6.08 -24.39
C GLY A 148 -5.90 5.97 -23.64
N HIS A 149 -6.83 6.89 -23.92
CA HIS A 149 -8.14 7.01 -23.26
C HIS A 149 -8.87 5.68 -23.08
N ARG A 150 -9.07 4.92 -24.17
CA ARG A 150 -9.78 3.63 -24.14
C ARG A 150 -9.17 2.62 -23.16
N ARG A 151 -7.84 2.61 -23.02
CA ARG A 151 -7.17 1.71 -22.08
C ARG A 151 -7.25 2.23 -20.64
N LYS A 152 -7.23 3.56 -20.44
CA LYS A 152 -7.49 4.17 -19.14
C LYS A 152 -8.90 3.84 -18.64
N GLU A 153 -9.91 3.87 -19.51
CA GLU A 153 -11.28 3.48 -19.18
C GLU A 153 -11.39 2.00 -18.81
N MET A 154 -10.74 1.11 -19.58
CA MET A 154 -10.67 -0.32 -19.26
C MET A 154 -10.01 -0.57 -17.90
N LEU A 155 -8.89 0.11 -17.62
CA LEU A 155 -8.21 0.02 -16.33
C LEU A 155 -9.11 0.52 -15.19
N ALA A 156 -9.76 1.68 -15.36
CA ALA A 156 -10.65 2.23 -14.36
C ALA A 156 -11.84 1.30 -14.06
N ALA A 157 -12.41 0.66 -15.09
CA ALA A 157 -13.49 -0.31 -14.92
C ALA A 157 -13.02 -1.55 -14.15
N ALA A 158 -11.87 -2.13 -14.52
CA ALA A 158 -11.31 -3.30 -13.84
C ALA A 158 -10.92 -3.00 -12.38
N LEU A 159 -10.42 -1.79 -12.12
CA LEU A 159 -10.09 -1.34 -10.76
C LEU A 159 -11.34 -1.07 -9.94
N ALA A 160 -12.40 -0.49 -10.50
CA ALA A 160 -13.66 -0.28 -9.78
C ALA A 160 -14.25 -1.61 -9.29
N GLU A 161 -14.22 -2.64 -10.14
CA GLU A 161 -14.66 -4.00 -9.78
C GLU A 161 -13.78 -4.61 -8.67
N ARG A 162 -12.46 -4.58 -8.83
CA ARG A 162 -11.53 -5.20 -7.87
C ARG A 162 -11.38 -4.45 -6.56
N LEU A 163 -11.48 -3.12 -6.59
CA LEU A 163 -11.46 -2.28 -5.41
C LEU A 163 -12.85 -2.15 -4.77
N GLY A 164 -13.85 -2.90 -5.24
CA GLY A 164 -15.18 -2.94 -4.66
C GLY A 164 -15.91 -1.58 -4.71
N ARG A 165 -15.49 -0.67 -5.59
CA ARG A 165 -16.22 0.58 -5.85
C ARG A 165 -17.33 0.26 -6.83
N VAL A 166 -18.50 -0.10 -6.32
CA VAL A 166 -19.73 -0.04 -7.11
C VAL A 166 -19.79 1.36 -7.72
N ARG A 167 -20.08 1.44 -9.02
CA ARG A 167 -20.39 2.69 -9.75
C ARG A 167 -21.63 3.36 -9.16
N THR A 168 -21.56 3.82 -7.93
CA THR A 168 -22.40 4.91 -7.45
C THR A 168 -21.61 6.18 -7.71
N THR A 169 -22.23 7.07 -8.45
CA THR A 169 -21.92 8.49 -8.65
C THR A 169 -21.93 9.25 -7.31
N ARG A 170 -21.27 8.72 -6.28
CA ARG A 170 -21.08 9.36 -4.99
C ARG A 170 -19.85 10.24 -5.15
N ALA A 171 -20.10 11.54 -5.08
CA ALA A 171 -19.11 12.59 -5.02
C ALA A 171 -17.84 12.09 -4.31
N TYR A 172 -16.73 12.18 -5.05
CA TYR A 172 -15.35 12.05 -4.61
C TYR A 172 -15.23 12.26 -3.10
N GLN A 173 -15.20 11.18 -2.32
CA GLN A 173 -14.66 11.29 -0.97
C GLN A 173 -13.16 11.49 -1.19
N SER A 174 -12.74 12.76 -1.19
CA SER A 174 -11.35 13.14 -1.03
C SER A 174 -10.87 12.40 0.21
N HIS A 175 -10.08 11.34 -0.01
CA HIS A 175 -9.45 10.68 1.12
C HIS A 175 -8.54 11.73 1.73
N PRO A 176 -8.60 11.95 3.06
CA PRO A 176 -7.75 12.94 3.67
C PRO A 176 -6.31 12.63 3.26
N LEU A 177 -5.55 13.65 2.89
CA LEU A 177 -4.12 13.53 2.61
C LEU A 177 -3.37 14.13 3.79
N PRO A 178 -2.27 13.52 4.25
CA PRO A 178 -1.39 14.17 5.21
C PRO A 178 -0.95 15.53 4.65
N PRO A 179 -0.86 16.57 5.50
CA PRO A 179 -0.25 17.84 5.10
C PRO A 179 1.16 17.62 4.56
N VAL A 180 1.57 18.40 3.55
CA VAL A 180 2.91 18.27 2.97
C VAL A 180 4.02 18.49 4.00
N SER A 181 3.82 19.37 4.99
CA SER A 181 4.77 19.56 6.09
C SER A 181 5.02 18.27 6.86
N MET A 182 3.97 17.52 7.19
CA MET A 182 4.07 16.23 7.88
C MET A 182 4.82 15.18 7.03
N LEU A 183 4.59 15.17 5.71
CA LEU A 183 5.33 14.28 4.80
C LEU A 183 6.82 14.63 4.75
N LEU A 184 7.16 15.92 4.76
CA LEU A 184 8.56 16.37 4.81
C LEU A 184 9.23 16.09 6.17
N GLU A 185 8.49 16.17 7.28
CA GLU A 185 8.98 15.75 8.60
C GLU A 185 9.32 14.26 8.63
N VAL A 186 8.44 13.41 8.06
CA VAL A 186 8.69 11.97 7.93
C VAL A 186 9.89 11.69 7.01
N ASP A 187 10.03 12.40 5.88
CA ASP A 187 11.21 12.32 5.00
C ASP A 187 12.51 12.64 5.76
N HIS A 188 12.51 13.74 6.50
CA HIS A 188 13.66 14.18 7.28
C HIS A 188 14.04 13.14 8.35
N MET A 189 13.07 12.73 9.18
CA MET A 189 13.26 11.71 10.21
C MET A 189 13.79 10.39 9.62
N TYR A 190 13.24 9.95 8.49
CA TYR A 190 13.69 8.73 7.83
C TYR A 190 15.16 8.83 7.40
N ARG A 191 15.53 9.92 6.72
CA ARG A 191 16.90 10.10 6.21
C ARG A 191 17.92 10.20 7.34
N GLU A 192 17.61 10.91 8.41
CA GLU A 192 18.47 11.03 9.58
C GLU A 192 18.71 9.66 10.24
N LYS A 193 17.63 8.93 10.57
CA LYS A 193 17.73 7.60 11.19
C LYS A 193 18.37 6.56 10.29
N ALA A 194 18.14 6.63 8.98
CA ALA A 194 18.78 5.76 8.00
C ALA A 194 20.29 6.02 7.94
N ALA A 195 20.72 7.29 7.93
CA ALA A 195 22.14 7.67 7.94
C ALA A 195 22.84 7.27 9.24
N ALA A 196 22.15 7.36 10.37
CA ALA A 196 22.64 6.91 11.67
C ALA A 196 22.66 5.37 11.82
N GLY A 197 22.12 4.61 10.86
CA GLY A 197 22.03 3.15 10.95
C GLY A 197 21.04 2.64 12.00
N ALA A 198 20.11 3.49 12.46
CA ALA A 198 19.18 3.19 13.55
C ALA A 198 17.93 2.41 13.10
N LEU A 199 17.75 2.19 11.80
CA LEU A 199 16.58 1.52 11.24
C LEU A 199 16.87 0.06 10.90
N ARG A 200 15.87 -0.80 11.13
CA ARG A 200 15.91 -2.19 10.69
C ARG A 200 15.88 -2.24 9.16
N LYS A 201 16.65 -3.16 8.59
CA LYS A 201 16.78 -3.30 7.13
C LYS A 201 16.07 -4.54 6.64
N ILE A 202 15.51 -4.45 5.44
CA ILE A 202 14.95 -5.57 4.70
C ILE A 202 15.85 -5.91 3.51
N ALA A 203 15.74 -7.15 3.03
CA ALA A 203 16.42 -7.62 1.83
C ALA A 203 15.42 -7.63 0.66
N PRO A 204 15.32 -6.54 -0.13
CA PRO A 204 14.44 -6.54 -1.29
C PRO A 204 14.93 -7.58 -2.30
N LYS A 205 14.03 -8.27 -3.00
CA LYS A 205 14.37 -9.21 -4.08
C LYS A 205 14.83 -8.49 -5.34
N ARG A 206 14.17 -7.37 -5.67
CA ARG A 206 14.52 -6.53 -6.83
C ARG A 206 15.84 -5.81 -6.62
N PHE A 207 16.68 -5.82 -7.66
CA PHE A 207 17.97 -5.13 -7.68
C PHE A 207 18.91 -5.51 -6.52
N ASN A 208 18.85 -6.76 -6.08
CA ASN A 208 19.64 -7.28 -4.96
C ASN A 208 20.13 -8.72 -5.22
N PRO A 209 21.07 -8.92 -6.14
CA PRO A 209 21.52 -10.27 -6.53
C PRO A 209 22.13 -11.07 -5.36
N LYS A 210 22.63 -10.39 -4.32
CA LYS A 210 23.23 -11.02 -3.14
C LYS A 210 22.23 -11.32 -2.03
N GLY A 211 20.99 -10.83 -2.14
CA GLY A 211 19.98 -11.00 -1.08
C GLY A 211 20.33 -10.31 0.24
N GLU A 212 21.15 -9.26 0.21
CA GLU A 212 21.59 -8.57 1.42
C GLU A 212 20.50 -7.67 1.99
N ALA A 213 20.38 -7.59 3.31
CA ALA A 213 19.47 -6.67 3.98
C ALA A 213 20.06 -5.26 4.01
N TRP A 214 19.74 -4.44 3.00
CA TRP A 214 20.32 -3.10 2.84
C TRP A 214 19.31 -1.95 2.92
N LEU A 215 18.01 -2.20 2.74
CA LEU A 215 16.99 -1.16 2.66
C LEU A 215 16.38 -0.87 4.05
N PRO A 216 16.68 0.28 4.68
CA PRO A 216 16.11 0.61 5.98
C PRO A 216 14.62 0.94 5.86
N VAL A 217 13.85 0.53 6.86
CA VAL A 217 12.41 0.78 6.98
C VAL A 217 12.14 1.58 8.24
N LEU A 218 11.42 2.69 8.10
CA LEU A 218 10.88 3.45 9.21
C LEU A 218 9.37 3.22 9.32
N HIS A 219 8.92 2.95 10.54
CA HIS A 219 7.53 3.15 10.93
C HIS A 219 7.43 4.39 11.82
N ALA A 220 6.47 5.25 11.53
CA ALA A 220 6.22 6.44 12.32
C ALA A 220 4.72 6.65 12.51
N ARG A 221 4.35 7.36 13.58
CA ARG A 221 2.98 7.79 13.82
C ARG A 221 3.00 9.27 14.16
N HIS A 222 2.10 10.02 13.53
CA HIS A 222 1.86 11.43 13.82
C HIS A 222 0.35 11.63 13.85
N ASP A 223 -0.19 12.09 14.98
CA ASP A 223 -1.64 12.14 15.23
C ASP A 223 -2.34 10.80 14.92
N ASN A 224 -3.29 10.82 13.98
CA ASN A 224 -4.06 9.67 13.49
C ASN A 224 -3.44 9.02 12.23
N TRP A 225 -2.26 9.47 11.81
CA TRP A 225 -1.55 8.95 10.65
C TRP A 225 -0.49 7.95 11.04
N HIS A 226 -0.51 6.82 10.36
CA HIS A 226 0.58 5.86 10.36
C HIS A 226 1.38 5.97 9.07
N PHE A 227 2.70 5.99 9.19
CA PHE A 227 3.61 6.09 8.07
C PHE A 227 4.53 4.87 8.00
N THR A 228 4.88 4.50 6.77
CA THR A 228 5.98 3.58 6.48
C THR A 228 6.84 4.21 5.40
N ALA A 229 8.11 4.45 5.69
CA ALA A 229 9.03 5.14 4.78
C ALA A 229 10.29 4.30 4.53
N PHE A 230 10.73 4.31 3.27
CA PHE A 230 11.99 3.69 2.83
C PHE A 230 12.46 4.29 1.51
N PHE A 231 13.71 4.05 1.12
CA PHE A 231 14.26 4.55 -0.14
C PHE A 231 13.65 3.81 -1.35
N SER A 232 13.40 4.54 -2.44
CA SER A 232 12.94 3.93 -3.69
C SER A 232 13.93 2.88 -4.19
N ASN A 233 13.41 1.67 -4.48
CA ASN A 233 14.15 0.56 -5.08
C ASN A 233 13.66 0.27 -6.51
N THR A 234 13.25 1.31 -7.24
CA THR A 234 12.80 1.20 -8.65
C THR A 234 13.98 1.25 -9.61
N ARG A 235 13.83 0.74 -10.84
CA ARG A 235 14.93 0.76 -11.84
C ARG A 235 15.41 2.18 -12.09
N LEU A 236 14.46 3.11 -12.27
CA LEU A 236 14.77 4.51 -12.51
C LEU A 236 15.55 5.14 -11.35
N ALA A 237 15.25 4.78 -10.10
CA ALA A 237 16.02 5.25 -8.96
C ALA A 237 17.46 4.73 -9.00
N HIS A 238 17.70 3.48 -9.44
CA HIS A 238 19.05 2.96 -9.65
C HIS A 238 19.78 3.64 -10.80
N GLU A 239 19.15 3.77 -11.96
CA GLU A 239 19.72 4.40 -13.16
C GLU A 239 20.12 5.86 -12.92
N LEU A 240 19.33 6.60 -12.13
CA LEU A 240 19.59 7.99 -11.79
C LEU A 240 20.43 8.17 -10.51
N ALA A 241 20.91 7.08 -9.90
CA ALA A 241 21.62 7.09 -8.61
C ALA A 241 20.84 7.83 -7.49
N LYS A 242 19.51 7.64 -7.45
CA LYS A 242 18.56 8.22 -6.48
C LYS A 242 18.07 7.26 -5.40
N THR A 243 18.68 6.08 -5.28
CA THR A 243 18.35 5.06 -4.25
C THR A 243 18.68 5.46 -2.82
N ARG A 244 19.26 6.65 -2.60
CA ARG A 244 19.44 7.30 -1.28
C ARG A 244 18.86 8.71 -1.21
N ASP A 245 18.10 9.09 -2.23
CA ASP A 245 17.50 10.41 -2.36
C ASP A 245 15.97 10.32 -2.39
N TRP A 246 15.41 9.43 -3.21
CA TRP A 246 13.97 9.29 -3.33
C TRP A 246 13.44 8.46 -2.17
N VAL A 247 12.57 9.06 -1.36
CA VAL A 247 11.94 8.42 -0.22
C VAL A 247 10.48 8.16 -0.57
N VAL A 248 10.09 6.89 -0.58
CA VAL A 248 8.70 6.49 -0.74
C VAL A 248 8.07 6.46 0.63
N ILE A 249 7.00 7.23 0.82
CA ILE A 249 6.25 7.32 2.07
C ILE A 249 4.85 6.78 1.82
N TYR A 250 4.53 5.68 2.47
CA TYR A 250 3.18 5.17 2.60
C TYR A 250 2.53 5.75 3.83
N PHE A 251 1.28 6.18 3.71
CA PHE A 251 0.52 6.81 4.78
C PHE A 251 -0.88 6.26 4.86
N GLN A 252 -1.39 6.10 6.08
CA GLN A 252 -2.73 5.59 6.31
C GLN A 252 -3.32 6.26 7.55
N ALA A 253 -4.50 6.87 7.38
CA ALA A 253 -5.33 7.30 8.49
C ALA A 253 -6.21 6.14 8.95
N GLU A 254 -6.61 6.15 10.22
CA GLU A 254 -7.56 5.18 10.75
C GLU A 254 -8.85 5.16 9.93
N GLY A 255 -9.29 3.96 9.52
CA GLY A 255 -10.48 3.81 8.70
C GLY A 255 -10.35 4.31 7.26
N GLN A 256 -9.14 4.59 6.76
CA GLN A 256 -8.88 4.96 5.37
C GLN A 256 -7.96 3.94 4.66
N PRO A 257 -8.07 3.77 3.33
CA PRO A 257 -7.08 3.06 2.53
C PRO A 257 -5.69 3.70 2.69
N GLU A 258 -4.65 2.89 2.45
CA GLU A 258 -3.28 3.38 2.40
C GLU A 258 -3.08 4.21 1.12
N GLY A 259 -2.51 5.40 1.27
CA GLY A 259 -1.96 6.19 0.18
C GLY A 259 -0.44 6.14 0.18
N ARG A 260 0.18 6.71 -0.85
CA ARG A 260 1.62 6.93 -0.87
C ARG A 260 1.99 8.21 -1.60
N CYS A 261 3.20 8.66 -1.37
CA CYS A 261 3.87 9.68 -2.15
C CYS A 261 5.37 9.42 -2.21
N THR A 262 6.06 10.13 -3.10
CA THR A 262 7.53 10.11 -3.16
C THR A 262 8.07 11.50 -2.88
N VAL A 263 8.97 11.60 -1.90
CA VAL A 263 9.73 12.81 -1.61
C VAL A 263 11.07 12.73 -2.32
N VAL A 264 11.43 13.79 -3.05
CA VAL A 264 12.65 13.86 -3.86
C VAL A 264 13.37 15.18 -3.62
N THR A 265 14.65 15.23 -3.97
CA THR A 265 15.34 16.51 -4.10
C THR A 265 15.03 17.05 -5.49
N GLU A 266 14.42 18.24 -5.54
CA GLU A 266 14.09 18.90 -6.80
C GLU A 266 15.36 19.27 -7.57
N THR A 267 15.40 18.95 -8.86
CA THR A 267 16.57 19.16 -9.72
C THR A 267 16.36 20.29 -10.73
N ARG A 268 15.17 20.92 -10.78
CA ARG A 268 14.86 22.00 -11.69
C ARG A 268 13.78 22.95 -11.14
N GLY A 269 13.69 24.16 -11.69
CA GLY A 269 12.65 25.11 -11.34
C GLY A 269 12.88 25.80 -9.98
N PRO A 270 11.86 26.49 -9.43
CA PRO A 270 12.02 27.40 -8.30
C PRO A 270 12.39 26.71 -6.98
N MET A 271 12.14 25.40 -6.85
CA MET A 271 12.43 24.62 -5.66
C MET A 271 13.78 23.87 -5.75
N LEU A 272 14.64 24.23 -6.71
CA LEU A 272 15.93 23.56 -6.95
C LEU A 272 16.72 23.33 -5.65
N GLY A 273 17.10 22.07 -5.40
CA GLY A 273 17.85 21.66 -4.21
C GLY A 273 17.00 21.43 -2.95
N LYS A 274 15.72 21.83 -2.95
CA LYS A 274 14.79 21.59 -1.83
C LYS A 274 14.16 20.21 -1.92
N ARG A 275 13.66 19.71 -0.77
CA ARG A 275 12.86 18.49 -0.69
C ARG A 275 11.41 18.79 -1.05
N VAL A 276 10.89 18.06 -2.03
CA VAL A 276 9.53 18.26 -2.55
C VAL A 276 8.76 16.94 -2.57
N VAL A 277 7.47 17.02 -2.27
CA VAL A 277 6.54 15.89 -2.46
C VAL A 277 6.09 15.90 -3.91
N ARG A 278 6.46 14.86 -4.67
CA ARG A 278 6.13 14.77 -6.10
C ARG A 278 4.64 14.92 -6.36
N GLY A 279 4.28 15.83 -7.27
CA GLY A 279 2.89 16.12 -7.64
C GLY A 279 2.14 17.02 -6.66
N ARG A 280 2.79 17.50 -5.60
CA ARG A 280 2.23 18.42 -4.59
C ARG A 280 3.14 19.63 -4.35
N GLU A 281 3.96 19.99 -5.34
CA GLU A 281 4.95 21.07 -5.25
C GLU A 281 4.27 22.44 -5.08
N SER A 282 3.11 22.64 -5.70
CA SER A 282 2.33 23.89 -5.58
C SER A 282 1.83 24.15 -4.16
N GLU A 283 1.50 23.10 -3.41
CA GLU A 283 1.07 23.22 -2.00
C GLU A 283 2.20 23.68 -1.07
N GLN A 284 3.47 23.45 -1.47
CA GLN A 284 4.65 23.90 -0.73
C GLN A 284 4.96 25.38 -1.02
N GLN A 285 4.79 25.80 -2.27
CA GLN A 285 5.05 27.19 -2.68
C GLN A 285 4.08 28.18 -2.02
N LEU A 286 2.86 27.76 -1.70
CA LEU A 286 1.85 28.60 -1.03
C LEU A 286 2.16 28.91 0.45
N LYS A 287 3.20 28.29 1.04
CA LYS A 287 3.53 28.42 2.47
C LYS A 287 4.87 29.11 2.77
N GLU A 288 5.68 29.45 1.78
CA GLU A 288 6.85 30.32 2.00
C GLU A 288 6.38 31.79 1.96
N PRO A 289 6.35 32.53 3.09
CA PRO A 289 6.15 33.97 3.02
C PRO A 289 7.35 34.58 2.29
N VAL A 290 7.04 35.53 1.40
CA VAL A 290 8.03 36.43 0.76
C VAL A 290 8.79 37.21 1.83
#